data_AF-R6F827-F1
#
_entry.id   AF-R6F827-F1
#
_cell.length_a   1.000
_cell.length_b   1.000
_cell.length_c   1.000
_cell.angle_alpha   90.00
_cell.angle_beta   90.00
_cell.angle_gamma   90.00
#
_symmetry.space_group_name_H-M   'P 1'
#
loop_
_entity.id
_entity.type
_entity.pdbx_description
1 polymer ?
#
loop_
_entity_poly.entity_id
_entity_poly.type
_entity_poly.pdbx_seq_one_letter_code
_entity_poly.pdbx_strand_id
1 'polypeptide(L)'
;MLDDTRKAAVGGVQRPLGEERIDLIGDVAGYNGDGANIPDFQQPPVPSVVTEYGSTTADRPGQYIPGWGDLARDDSWKGRTWRSGQAIWCGFDHGSIFGSDMAKMGIVDYFRLPKRSWYWYRTAYTKVAPPEWPAEGEAARLLLKASKTDDIATDGTDDTQLIVVVTDADGRELSNTPTVTLRVVSGPGEFPTGKSITFRPDSDIRIQDGKAAIAFRSYYAGNTVVEASSPGLSSARLTLRFEGEQAYQEGVSPEVVDRPYIRYIKGIEGGEMQTYGLNNPTFASSSQKGHSPGLAADGDEESYWQPAAEENSAYWILDTERGLWLHTITARFAEKVNCRFKIEISADKETWQLVGDYSTTTGEKQDVRLSFEQPLKMRFVRFSFSMDEGSIWPRLAEVRVQGRVAD
;
A
#
# COMPACT_ATOMS: atom_id res chain seq x y z
N MET A 1 -9.77 -9.91 34.79
CA MET A 1 -8.66 -9.65 33.86
C MET A 1 -8.18 -10.99 33.34
N LEU A 2 -8.03 -11.19 32.02
CA LEU A 2 -7.69 -12.51 31.44
C LEU A 2 -6.18 -12.78 31.38
N ASP A 3 -5.36 -11.74 31.35
CA ASP A 3 -3.89 -11.80 31.37
C ASP A 3 -3.35 -10.44 31.84
N ASP A 4 -2.69 -10.40 33.00
CA ASP A 4 -2.11 -9.18 33.59
C ASP A 4 -0.61 -9.01 33.25
N THR A 5 -0.02 -9.98 32.55
CA THR A 5 1.41 -9.97 32.18
C THR A 5 1.69 -9.18 30.90
N ARG A 6 0.65 -8.79 30.16
CA ARG A 6 0.75 -8.08 28.88
C ARG A 6 -0.04 -6.77 28.92
N LYS A 7 0.57 -5.73 28.37
CA LYS A 7 -0.07 -4.42 28.22
C LYS A 7 -1.09 -4.44 27.08
N ALA A 8 -2.29 -3.93 27.33
CA ALA A 8 -3.31 -3.79 26.30
C ALA A 8 -3.04 -2.53 25.47
N ALA A 9 -2.78 -2.71 24.17
CA ALA A 9 -2.57 -1.61 23.24
C ALA A 9 -3.81 -1.34 22.39
N VAL A 10 -4.01 -0.09 21.99
CA VAL A 10 -5.05 0.30 21.02
C VAL A 10 -4.36 1.02 19.85
N GLY A 11 -4.51 0.49 18.64
CA GLY A 11 -3.94 1.06 17.41
C GLY A 11 -4.94 1.94 16.66
N GLY A 12 -4.45 2.92 15.90
CA GLY A 12 -5.30 3.84 15.12
C GLY A 12 -5.99 4.90 15.98
N VAL A 13 -5.44 5.25 17.15
CA VAL A 13 -6.08 6.13 18.15
C VAL A 13 -5.86 7.62 17.94
N GLN A 14 -5.28 8.02 16.80
CA GLN A 14 -4.98 9.42 16.49
C GLN A 14 -6.21 10.28 16.15
N ARG A 15 -7.44 9.78 16.37
CA ARG A 15 -8.71 10.50 16.19
C ARG A 15 -9.79 9.93 17.14
N PRO A 16 -10.76 10.74 17.61
CA PRO A 16 -10.89 12.19 17.40
C PRO A 16 -9.80 12.98 18.14
N LEU A 17 -9.70 14.28 17.88
CA LEU A 17 -8.70 15.18 18.48
C LEU A 17 -9.20 15.78 19.82
N GLY A 18 -8.32 16.52 20.52
CA GLY A 18 -8.71 17.28 21.70
C GLY A 18 -9.04 16.41 22.92
N GLU A 19 -10.09 16.76 23.65
CA GLU A 19 -10.50 16.09 24.90
C GLU A 19 -11.15 14.72 24.68
N GLU A 20 -11.68 14.46 23.48
CA GLU A 20 -12.35 13.20 23.12
C GLU A 20 -11.37 12.11 22.64
N ARG A 21 -10.05 12.39 22.70
CA ARG A 21 -9.01 11.46 22.28
C ARG A 21 -9.16 10.08 22.95
N ILE A 22 -8.96 9.03 22.16
CA ILE A 22 -9.12 7.63 22.60
C ILE A 22 -7.79 6.93 22.89
N ASP A 23 -6.67 7.63 22.75
CA ASP A 23 -5.33 7.09 22.96
C ASP A 23 -5.01 6.81 24.44
N LEU A 24 -5.85 7.26 25.36
CA LEU A 24 -5.74 7.06 26.80
C LEU A 24 -6.55 5.86 27.33
N ILE A 25 -7.27 5.14 26.46
CA ILE A 25 -8.11 4.00 26.86
C ILE A 25 -7.26 2.76 27.21
N GLY A 26 -6.15 2.55 26.49
CA GLY A 26 -5.24 1.41 26.67
C GLY A 26 -4.03 1.72 27.55
N ASP A 27 -3.25 0.68 27.86
CA ASP A 27 -1.93 0.83 28.48
C ASP A 27 -0.88 1.43 27.53
N VAL A 28 -1.06 1.23 26.21
CA VAL A 28 -0.15 1.68 25.16
C VAL A 28 -0.94 2.24 23.99
N ALA A 29 -0.59 3.45 23.54
CA ALA A 29 -1.17 4.09 22.38
C ALA A 29 -0.44 3.72 21.08
N GLY A 30 -1.19 3.26 20.07
CA GLY A 30 -0.70 2.99 18.73
C GLY A 30 -1.18 4.02 17.73
N TYR A 31 -0.27 4.83 17.19
CA TYR A 31 -0.60 5.88 16.23
C TYR A 31 -0.26 5.45 14.80
N ASN A 32 -1.23 5.52 13.88
CA ASN A 32 -1.02 5.22 12.46
C ASN A 32 -0.74 6.49 11.67
N GLY A 33 0.07 6.39 10.61
CA GLY A 33 0.27 7.43 9.60
C GLY A 33 0.54 8.82 10.17
N ASP A 34 -0.44 9.71 10.03
CA ASP A 34 -0.42 11.11 10.46
C ASP A 34 -0.31 11.28 11.99
N GLY A 35 -0.74 10.30 12.78
CA GLY A 35 -0.55 10.27 14.24
C GLY A 35 0.91 10.31 14.70
N ALA A 36 1.87 10.15 13.78
CA ALA A 36 3.28 10.39 14.03
C ALA A 36 3.63 11.87 14.28
N ASN A 37 2.88 12.81 13.69
CA ASN A 37 3.21 14.23 13.66
C ASN A 37 2.11 15.16 14.22
N ILE A 38 0.89 14.67 14.43
CA ILE A 38 -0.20 15.48 15.01
C ILE A 38 0.21 15.95 16.42
N PRO A 39 0.09 17.26 16.74
CA PRO A 39 0.52 17.84 18.01
C PRO A 39 -0.07 17.17 19.25
N ASP A 40 -1.35 16.78 19.21
CA ASP A 40 -2.05 16.11 20.31
C ASP A 40 -1.38 14.81 20.78
N PHE A 41 -0.68 14.12 19.88
CA PHE A 41 -0.07 12.80 20.12
C PHE A 41 1.45 12.88 20.27
N GLN A 42 1.98 14.09 20.49
CA GLN A 42 3.39 14.29 20.81
C GLN A 42 3.59 14.29 22.32
N GLN A 43 4.48 13.44 22.82
CA GLN A 43 4.72 13.24 24.26
C GLN A 43 3.43 12.90 25.05
N PRO A 44 2.67 11.87 24.63
CA PRO A 44 1.47 11.48 25.36
C PRO A 44 1.82 11.00 26.79
N PRO A 45 0.89 11.07 27.74
CA PRO A 45 1.12 10.64 29.13
C PRO A 45 1.20 9.11 29.28
N VAL A 46 1.00 8.36 28.19
CA VAL A 46 1.06 6.91 28.13
C VAL A 46 2.19 6.45 27.18
N PRO A 47 2.78 5.26 27.38
CA PRO A 47 3.69 4.68 26.40
C PRO A 47 3.05 4.63 25.00
N SER A 48 3.85 4.85 23.96
CA SER A 48 3.31 4.88 22.59
C SER A 48 4.25 4.28 21.55
N VAL A 49 3.68 3.94 20.40
CA VAL A 49 4.37 3.40 19.22
C VAL A 49 3.70 3.92 17.94
N VAL A 50 4.44 4.08 16.85
CA VAL A 50 3.83 4.22 15.52
C VAL A 50 3.45 2.83 15.04
N THR A 51 2.17 2.48 15.08
CA THR A 51 1.71 1.13 14.73
C THR A 51 1.70 0.88 13.22
N GLU A 52 1.57 1.94 12.41
CA GLU A 52 1.59 1.85 10.96
C GLU A 52 2.23 3.11 10.36
N TYR A 53 3.20 2.94 9.48
CA TYR A 53 3.70 4.02 8.63
C TYR A 53 3.94 3.54 7.20
N GLY A 54 4.07 4.49 6.29
CA GLY A 54 4.44 4.25 4.90
C GLY A 54 3.26 4.22 3.98
N SER A 55 2.51 3.10 3.92
CA SER A 55 1.40 2.93 2.98
C SER A 55 1.79 3.23 1.53
N THR A 56 3.05 2.91 1.17
CA THR A 56 3.58 3.10 -0.17
C THR A 56 3.12 1.95 -1.04
N THR A 57 2.19 2.24 -1.95
CA THR A 57 1.71 1.26 -2.94
C THR A 57 2.69 1.17 -4.12
N ALA A 58 3.09 -0.05 -4.49
CA ALA A 58 3.88 -0.28 -5.70
C ALA A 58 3.74 -1.72 -6.21
N ASP A 59 3.69 -1.91 -7.53
CA ASP A 59 4.05 -3.18 -8.16
C ASP A 59 5.58 -3.39 -8.12
N ARG A 60 6.03 -4.66 -8.15
CA ARG A 60 7.48 -4.97 -8.24
C ARG A 60 8.03 -4.47 -9.60
N PRO A 61 9.19 -3.79 -9.67
CA PRO A 61 10.23 -3.69 -8.63
C PRO A 61 10.02 -2.60 -7.56
N GLY A 62 9.14 -1.63 -7.82
CA GLY A 62 8.96 -0.44 -6.97
C GLY A 62 10.20 0.46 -6.91
N GLN A 63 10.13 1.51 -6.09
CA GLN A 63 11.23 2.44 -5.85
C GLN A 63 12.14 1.96 -4.70
N TYR A 64 13.42 2.35 -4.76
CA TYR A 64 14.40 2.10 -3.69
C TYR A 64 14.29 3.16 -2.59
N ILE A 65 13.19 3.11 -1.83
CA ILE A 65 12.85 4.12 -0.82
C ILE A 65 12.36 3.45 0.48
N PRO A 66 12.48 4.12 1.63
CA PRO A 66 11.93 3.63 2.90
C PRO A 66 10.41 3.78 3.00
N GLY A 67 9.84 4.75 2.27
CA GLY A 67 8.45 5.12 2.44
C GLY A 67 8.16 5.64 3.85
N TRP A 68 8.95 6.58 4.39
CA TRP A 68 8.73 7.08 5.75
C TRP A 68 7.42 7.86 5.93
N GLY A 69 6.85 8.39 4.84
CA GLY A 69 5.62 9.17 4.88
C GLY A 69 5.73 10.32 5.88
N ASP A 70 4.75 10.42 6.78
CA ASP A 70 4.68 11.47 7.81
C ASP A 70 5.84 11.48 8.80
N LEU A 71 6.54 10.35 8.97
CA LEU A 71 7.73 10.28 9.82
C LEU A 71 8.90 11.09 9.27
N ALA A 72 8.89 11.43 7.98
CA ALA A 72 9.95 12.22 7.35
C ALA A 72 9.88 13.72 7.68
N ARG A 73 8.72 14.23 8.11
CA ARG A 73 8.48 15.69 8.20
C ARG A 73 9.35 16.39 9.23
N ASP A 74 9.64 15.72 10.33
CA ASP A 74 10.40 16.24 11.46
C ASP A 74 11.49 15.25 11.92
N ASP A 75 11.96 14.43 10.98
CA ASP A 75 12.94 13.37 11.24
C ASP A 75 12.52 12.35 12.31
N SER A 76 11.22 12.23 12.62
CA SER A 76 10.71 11.27 13.59
C SER A 76 10.96 9.81 13.23
N TRP A 77 11.27 9.51 11.96
CA TRP A 77 11.78 8.21 11.52
C TRP A 77 13.08 7.79 12.22
N LYS A 78 13.85 8.74 12.77
CA LYS A 78 15.05 8.46 13.59
C LYS A 78 14.71 7.96 15.00
N GLY A 79 13.43 7.96 15.36
CA GLY A 79 12.93 7.64 16.69
C GLY A 79 12.83 8.86 17.59
N ARG A 80 12.10 8.69 18.70
CA ARG A 80 11.94 9.71 19.75
C ARG A 80 12.20 9.06 21.09
N THR A 81 12.79 9.79 22.03
CA THR A 81 13.12 9.26 23.38
C THR A 81 11.89 8.81 24.17
N TRP A 82 10.72 9.35 23.83
CA TRP A 82 9.44 9.09 24.48
C TRP A 82 8.51 8.17 23.67
N ARG A 83 8.97 7.62 22.54
CA ARG A 83 8.18 6.71 21.68
C ARG A 83 8.94 5.42 21.41
N SER A 84 8.31 4.27 21.62
CA SER A 84 8.96 2.97 21.68
C SER A 84 9.38 2.39 20.32
N GLY A 85 8.90 2.93 19.20
CA GLY A 85 9.27 2.46 17.87
C GLY A 85 8.24 2.75 16.78
N GLN A 86 8.41 2.08 15.65
CA GLN A 86 7.57 2.23 14.46
C GLN A 86 7.48 0.92 13.66
N ALA A 87 6.30 0.62 13.12
CA ALA A 87 6.04 -0.56 12.30
C ALA A 87 5.53 -0.17 10.90
N ILE A 88 6.16 -0.73 9.87
CA ILE A 88 5.83 -0.45 8.47
C ILE A 88 4.50 -1.12 8.12
N TRP A 89 3.66 -0.40 7.40
CA TRP A 89 2.51 -0.93 6.69
C TRP A 89 2.86 -1.05 5.19
N CYS A 90 3.20 -2.23 4.68
CA CYS A 90 3.28 -3.52 5.40
C CYS A 90 4.50 -4.36 4.99
N GLY A 91 4.72 -5.49 5.67
CA GLY A 91 5.81 -6.39 5.34
C GLY A 91 5.63 -7.08 3.99
N PHE A 92 4.43 -7.60 3.73
CA PHE A 92 4.07 -8.33 2.52
C PHE A 92 2.79 -7.78 1.91
N ASP A 93 2.73 -7.76 0.58
CA ASP A 93 1.46 -7.59 -0.11
C ASP A 93 0.46 -8.66 0.33
N HIS A 94 -0.81 -8.29 0.35
CA HIS A 94 -1.89 -9.09 0.91
C HIS A 94 -3.18 -8.87 0.13
N GLY A 95 -4.16 -9.77 0.30
CA GLY A 95 -5.50 -9.55 -0.26
C GLY A 95 -6.20 -8.40 0.47
N SER A 96 -6.82 -7.48 -0.28
CA SER A 96 -7.56 -6.36 0.30
C SER A 96 -8.97 -6.26 -0.27
N ILE A 97 -9.94 -5.98 0.61
CA ILE A 97 -11.31 -5.65 0.23
C ILE A 97 -11.44 -4.20 -0.30
N PHE A 98 -10.40 -3.39 -0.12
CA PHE A 98 -10.34 -1.98 -0.52
C PHE A 98 -9.63 -1.76 -1.87
N GLY A 99 -9.60 -2.79 -2.71
CA GLY A 99 -9.05 -2.71 -4.06
C GLY A 99 -7.56 -3.04 -4.16
N SER A 100 -7.07 -3.07 -5.40
CA SER A 100 -5.74 -3.59 -5.70
C SER A 100 -4.59 -2.70 -5.21
N ASP A 101 -4.84 -1.39 -5.04
CA ASP A 101 -3.83 -0.45 -4.58
C ASP A 101 -3.46 -0.70 -3.12
N MET A 102 -4.46 -1.02 -2.28
CA MET A 102 -4.25 -1.35 -0.87
C MET A 102 -3.63 -2.75 -0.70
N ALA A 103 -3.78 -3.63 -1.69
CA ALA A 103 -3.19 -4.96 -1.67
C ALA A 103 -1.67 -4.96 -1.87
N LYS A 104 -1.09 -3.87 -2.40
CA LYS A 104 0.29 -3.79 -2.89
C LYS A 104 1.22 -2.88 -2.08
N MET A 105 0.93 -2.71 -0.78
CA MET A 105 1.71 -1.85 0.13
C MET A 105 2.90 -2.54 0.81
N GLY A 106 3.13 -3.81 0.50
CA GLY A 106 4.23 -4.59 1.07
C GLY A 106 5.58 -4.15 0.52
N ILE A 107 6.62 -4.16 1.36
CA ILE A 107 8.00 -4.09 0.88
C ILE A 107 8.44 -5.39 0.18
N VAL A 108 7.70 -6.48 0.39
CA VAL A 108 7.80 -7.76 -0.33
C VAL A 108 6.46 -8.03 -1.03
N ASP A 109 6.52 -8.55 -2.25
CA ASP A 109 5.31 -8.82 -3.04
C ASP A 109 4.50 -10.02 -2.53
N TYR A 110 3.33 -10.24 -3.14
CA TYR A 110 2.41 -11.31 -2.73
C TYR A 110 3.02 -12.68 -2.98
N PHE A 111 3.98 -12.84 -3.87
CA PHE A 111 4.67 -14.11 -4.09
C PHE A 111 6.00 -14.19 -3.35
N ARG A 112 6.19 -13.33 -2.35
CA ARG A 112 7.31 -13.33 -1.41
C ARG A 112 8.64 -12.97 -2.09
N LEU A 113 8.58 -12.26 -3.23
CA LEU A 113 9.74 -11.67 -3.89
C LEU A 113 9.92 -10.21 -3.41
N PRO A 114 11.13 -9.81 -2.98
CA PRO A 114 11.36 -8.49 -2.42
C PRO A 114 11.21 -7.38 -3.47
N LYS A 115 10.57 -6.28 -3.11
CA LYS A 115 10.62 -5.00 -3.86
C LYS A 115 11.90 -4.24 -3.50
N ARG A 116 12.25 -3.21 -4.27
CA ARG A 116 13.42 -2.36 -4.00
C ARG A 116 13.37 -1.71 -2.62
N SER A 117 12.20 -1.42 -2.08
CA SER A 117 12.05 -0.92 -0.70
C SER A 117 12.57 -1.90 0.36
N TRP A 118 12.38 -3.22 0.19
CA TRP A 118 12.97 -4.21 1.10
C TRP A 118 14.51 -4.13 1.11
N TYR A 119 15.12 -3.96 -0.07
CA TYR A 119 16.57 -3.79 -0.17
C TYR A 119 17.05 -2.50 0.47
N TRP A 120 16.24 -1.44 0.49
CA TRP A 120 16.55 -0.22 1.22
C TRP A 120 16.70 -0.52 2.72
N TYR A 121 15.72 -1.21 3.31
CA TYR A 121 15.76 -1.60 4.73
C TYR A 121 16.91 -2.56 5.04
N ARG A 122 17.15 -3.55 4.18
CA ARG A 122 18.31 -4.44 4.31
C ARG A 122 19.60 -3.62 4.36
N THR A 123 19.80 -2.72 3.40
CA THR A 123 21.01 -1.89 3.34
C THR A 123 21.13 -1.00 4.57
N ALA A 124 20.03 -0.38 5.01
CA ALA A 124 20.01 0.49 6.19
C ALA A 124 20.43 -0.25 7.46
N TYR A 125 19.94 -1.48 7.67
CA TYR A 125 20.16 -2.24 8.90
C TYR A 125 21.37 -3.19 8.88
N THR A 126 21.77 -3.71 7.71
CA THR A 126 22.88 -4.67 7.60
C THR A 126 24.11 -4.11 6.90
N LYS A 127 24.03 -2.91 6.30
CA LYS A 127 25.09 -2.26 5.51
C LYS A 127 25.54 -3.05 4.27
N VAL A 128 24.73 -4.01 3.83
CA VAL A 128 24.97 -4.76 2.57
C VAL A 128 24.31 -4.03 1.41
N ALA A 129 25.11 -3.61 0.42
CA ALA A 129 24.64 -2.92 -0.78
C ALA A 129 23.55 -3.71 -1.52
N PRO A 130 22.60 -3.04 -2.21
CA PRO A 130 21.66 -3.72 -3.09
C PRO A 130 22.38 -4.46 -4.22
N PRO A 131 21.77 -5.51 -4.80
CA PRO A 131 22.27 -6.09 -6.04
C PRO A 131 22.19 -5.07 -7.19
N GLU A 132 22.88 -5.35 -8.29
CA GLU A 132 22.60 -4.65 -9.55
C GLU A 132 21.15 -4.93 -9.96
N TRP A 133 20.44 -3.86 -10.37
CA TRP A 133 19.04 -3.99 -10.76
C TRP A 133 18.93 -4.55 -12.18
N PRO A 134 18.11 -5.58 -12.39
CA PRO A 134 17.81 -6.05 -13.74
C PRO A 134 17.28 -4.92 -14.61
N ALA A 135 17.71 -4.91 -15.86
CA ALA A 135 17.20 -4.06 -16.92
C ALA A 135 16.68 -4.94 -18.06
N GLU A 136 15.90 -4.35 -18.96
CA GLU A 136 15.48 -5.05 -20.17
C GLU A 136 16.69 -5.30 -21.07
N GLY A 137 16.70 -6.45 -21.72
CA GLY A 137 17.75 -6.84 -22.65
C GLY A 137 17.33 -7.98 -23.57
N GLU A 138 18.31 -8.60 -24.21
CA GLU A 138 18.11 -9.78 -25.05
C GLU A 138 17.93 -11.03 -24.17
N ALA A 139 16.68 -11.40 -23.93
CA ALA A 139 16.36 -12.61 -23.20
C ALA A 139 16.73 -13.85 -24.03
N ALA A 140 17.46 -14.78 -23.43
CA ALA A 140 17.93 -16.00 -24.10
C ALA A 140 17.47 -17.29 -23.41
N ARG A 141 17.30 -17.26 -22.08
CA ARG A 141 16.99 -18.47 -21.29
C ARG A 141 16.25 -18.18 -20.00
N LEU A 142 15.54 -19.21 -19.53
CA LEU A 142 14.95 -19.24 -18.19
C LEU A 142 15.90 -19.92 -17.21
N LEU A 143 15.84 -19.52 -15.95
CA LEU A 143 16.37 -20.27 -14.80
C LEU A 143 15.22 -20.64 -13.87
N LEU A 144 15.26 -21.84 -13.31
CA LEU A 144 14.28 -22.31 -12.32
C LEU A 144 15.00 -22.62 -11.01
N LYS A 145 14.58 -21.95 -9.94
CA LYS A 145 15.12 -22.09 -8.58
C LYS A 145 14.03 -22.62 -7.64
N ALA A 146 14.43 -23.26 -6.55
CA ALA A 146 13.52 -23.66 -5.47
C ALA A 146 14.07 -23.24 -4.11
N SER A 147 13.19 -22.94 -3.16
CA SER A 147 13.58 -22.73 -1.75
C SER A 147 14.09 -24.01 -1.10
N LYS A 148 13.62 -25.17 -1.59
CA LYS A 148 13.99 -26.51 -1.13
C LYS A 148 13.85 -27.51 -2.28
N THR A 149 14.83 -28.38 -2.48
CA THR A 149 14.81 -29.41 -3.55
C THR A 149 14.63 -30.82 -3.02
N ASP A 150 14.99 -31.07 -1.76
CA ASP A 150 15.00 -32.39 -1.14
C ASP A 150 14.30 -32.35 0.22
N ASP A 151 13.96 -33.51 0.76
CA ASP A 151 13.33 -33.69 2.07
C ASP A 151 12.01 -32.92 2.25
N ILE A 152 11.26 -32.69 1.15
CA ILE A 152 10.00 -31.92 1.18
C ILE A 152 8.88 -32.84 1.66
N ALA A 153 8.26 -32.54 2.80
CA ALA A 153 7.25 -33.42 3.39
C ALA A 153 5.94 -33.45 2.57
N THR A 154 5.27 -34.60 2.54
CA THR A 154 3.98 -34.77 1.84
C THR A 154 2.76 -34.84 2.77
N ASP A 155 2.90 -34.35 3.99
CA ASP A 155 1.88 -34.40 5.04
C ASP A 155 0.90 -33.20 5.02
N GLY A 156 1.03 -32.33 4.02
CA GLY A 156 0.22 -31.12 3.86
C GLY A 156 0.74 -29.91 4.65
N THR A 157 1.89 -30.01 5.31
CA THR A 157 2.49 -28.92 6.09
C THR A 157 3.71 -28.27 5.45
N ASP A 158 4.31 -28.91 4.43
CA ASP A 158 5.50 -28.42 3.73
C ASP A 158 5.19 -28.04 2.27
N ASP A 159 5.82 -26.95 1.83
CA ASP A 159 5.75 -26.40 0.48
C ASP A 159 7.17 -25.99 0.06
N THR A 160 7.50 -26.17 -1.22
CA THR A 160 8.65 -25.50 -1.81
C THR A 160 8.21 -24.34 -2.69
N GLN A 161 8.87 -23.20 -2.58
CA GLN A 161 8.65 -22.07 -3.47
C GLN A 161 9.50 -22.26 -4.73
N LEU A 162 8.84 -22.30 -5.89
CA LEU A 162 9.52 -22.26 -7.19
C LEU A 162 9.62 -20.81 -7.67
N ILE A 163 10.79 -20.41 -8.14
CA ILE A 163 11.07 -19.08 -8.68
C ILE A 163 11.62 -19.25 -10.09
N VAL A 164 10.92 -18.71 -11.09
CA VAL A 164 11.44 -18.61 -12.45
C VAL A 164 12.04 -17.24 -12.68
N VAL A 165 13.18 -17.20 -13.37
CA VAL A 165 13.96 -15.98 -13.65
C VAL A 165 14.29 -15.92 -15.13
N VAL A 166 14.06 -14.78 -15.76
CA VAL A 166 14.46 -14.49 -17.14
C VAL A 166 15.90 -13.98 -17.16
N THR A 167 16.72 -14.52 -18.06
CA THR A 167 18.14 -14.18 -18.14
C THR A 167 18.64 -14.01 -19.57
N ASP A 168 19.75 -13.29 -19.71
CA ASP A 168 20.55 -13.26 -20.93
C ASP A 168 21.30 -14.60 -21.17
N ALA A 169 22.04 -14.68 -22.27
CA ALA A 169 22.82 -15.87 -22.63
C ALA A 169 23.94 -16.19 -21.63
N ASP A 170 24.39 -15.21 -20.84
CA ASP A 170 25.42 -15.34 -19.81
C ASP A 170 24.84 -15.64 -18.42
N GLY A 171 23.52 -15.54 -18.25
CA GLY A 171 22.79 -15.88 -17.03
C GLY A 171 22.56 -14.69 -16.11
N ARG A 172 22.77 -13.47 -16.58
CA ARG A 172 22.42 -12.25 -15.86
C ARG A 172 20.91 -12.08 -15.87
N GLU A 173 20.35 -11.73 -14.72
CA GLU A 173 18.91 -11.51 -14.56
C GLU A 173 18.48 -10.27 -15.34
N LEU A 174 17.39 -10.39 -16.11
CA LEU A 174 16.81 -9.31 -16.90
C LEU A 174 15.43 -8.93 -16.35
N SER A 175 14.96 -7.72 -16.59
CA SER A 175 13.63 -7.28 -16.15
C SER A 175 12.50 -7.65 -17.12
N ASN A 176 12.81 -8.28 -18.27
CA ASN A 176 11.82 -8.72 -19.27
C ASN A 176 10.73 -9.62 -18.65
N THR A 177 9.48 -9.45 -19.08
CA THR A 177 8.30 -10.16 -18.55
C THR A 177 7.56 -10.99 -19.61
N PRO A 178 8.23 -11.92 -20.32
CA PRO A 178 7.57 -12.77 -21.30
C PRO A 178 6.54 -13.70 -20.63
N THR A 179 5.59 -14.22 -21.39
CA THR A 179 4.75 -15.32 -20.86
C THR A 179 5.63 -16.53 -20.54
N VAL A 180 5.49 -17.09 -19.33
CA VAL A 180 6.24 -18.26 -18.89
C VAL A 180 5.29 -19.32 -18.33
N THR A 181 5.46 -20.56 -18.75
CA THR A 181 4.70 -21.70 -18.22
C THR A 181 5.62 -22.63 -17.45
N LEU A 182 5.25 -22.96 -16.22
CA LEU A 182 5.82 -24.07 -15.48
C LEU A 182 4.91 -25.29 -15.63
N ARG A 183 5.49 -26.46 -15.90
CA ARG A 183 4.77 -27.72 -16.06
C ARG A 183 5.46 -28.85 -15.32
N VAL A 184 4.68 -29.70 -14.67
CA VAL A 184 5.14 -31.00 -14.19
C VAL A 184 5.33 -31.93 -15.39
N VAL A 185 6.57 -32.34 -15.62
CA VAL A 185 6.94 -33.28 -16.68
C VAL A 185 6.69 -34.71 -16.23
N SER A 186 6.99 -35.01 -14.97
CA SER A 186 6.78 -36.31 -14.34
C SER A 186 6.68 -36.16 -12.82
N GLY A 187 6.03 -37.12 -12.16
CA GLY A 187 5.98 -37.23 -10.71
C GLY A 187 4.77 -36.57 -10.05
N PRO A 188 4.72 -36.65 -8.71
CA PRO A 188 3.49 -36.40 -7.95
C PRO A 188 3.24 -34.94 -7.58
N GLY A 189 4.16 -34.03 -7.87
CA GLY A 189 4.01 -32.64 -7.48
C GLY A 189 2.89 -31.92 -8.23
N GLU A 190 2.39 -30.85 -7.63
CA GLU A 190 1.30 -30.03 -8.18
C GLU A 190 1.43 -28.54 -7.85
N PHE A 191 0.93 -27.73 -8.79
CA PHE A 191 0.68 -26.29 -8.62
C PHE A 191 -0.75 -26.08 -8.07
N PRO A 192 -1.07 -24.87 -7.57
CA PRO A 192 -2.45 -24.50 -7.28
C PRO A 192 -3.41 -24.75 -8.45
N THR A 193 -2.91 -24.64 -9.69
CA THR A 193 -3.67 -24.83 -10.93
C THR A 193 -3.63 -26.24 -11.52
N GLY A 194 -3.05 -27.23 -10.82
CA GLY A 194 -2.91 -28.62 -11.27
C GLY A 194 -1.49 -28.95 -11.73
N LYS A 195 -1.30 -29.59 -12.89
CA LYS A 195 0.03 -29.97 -13.41
C LYS A 195 0.78 -28.83 -14.12
N SER A 196 0.17 -27.66 -14.29
CA SER A 196 0.83 -26.50 -14.89
C SER A 196 0.34 -25.19 -14.32
N ILE A 197 1.16 -24.14 -14.40
CA ILE A 197 0.80 -22.75 -14.12
C ILE A 197 1.45 -21.83 -15.16
N THR A 198 0.73 -20.82 -15.62
CA THR A 198 1.23 -19.85 -16.61
C THR A 198 1.22 -18.44 -16.04
N PHE A 199 2.38 -17.80 -16.05
CA PHE A 199 2.58 -16.40 -15.66
C PHE A 199 2.51 -15.49 -16.88
N ARG A 200 1.79 -14.35 -16.76
CA ARG A 200 1.68 -13.34 -17.82
C ARG A 200 1.82 -11.93 -17.25
N PRO A 201 2.40 -10.97 -17.97
CA PRO A 201 2.54 -9.59 -17.46
C PRO A 201 1.20 -8.91 -17.16
N ASP A 202 0.13 -9.29 -17.87
CA ASP A 202 -1.22 -8.71 -17.80
C ASP A 202 -2.25 -9.59 -17.04
N SER A 203 -1.77 -10.46 -16.15
CA SER A 203 -2.61 -11.40 -15.37
C SER A 203 -2.50 -11.20 -13.86
N ASP A 204 -3.44 -11.75 -13.10
CA ASP A 204 -3.31 -11.86 -11.64
C ASP A 204 -2.22 -12.86 -11.23
N ILE A 205 -1.96 -13.86 -12.09
CA ILE A 205 -0.80 -14.77 -11.99
C ILE A 205 0.32 -14.17 -12.82
N ARG A 206 1.03 -13.21 -12.21
CA ARG A 206 1.94 -12.31 -12.94
C ARG A 206 3.39 -12.75 -12.94
N ILE A 207 4.07 -12.41 -14.03
CA ILE A 207 5.51 -12.26 -14.09
C ILE A 207 5.83 -10.76 -14.12
N GLN A 208 6.69 -10.32 -13.22
CA GLN A 208 7.08 -8.92 -13.07
C GLN A 208 8.58 -8.84 -12.90
N ASP A 209 9.23 -7.81 -13.44
CA ASP A 209 10.65 -7.53 -13.19
C ASP A 209 11.51 -8.81 -13.32
N GLY A 210 11.37 -9.50 -14.46
CA GLY A 210 12.14 -10.70 -14.76
C GLY A 210 11.73 -11.99 -14.06
N LYS A 211 10.79 -11.95 -13.11
CA LYS A 211 10.58 -13.06 -12.17
C LYS A 211 9.12 -13.34 -11.87
N ALA A 212 8.85 -14.61 -11.60
CA ALA A 212 7.61 -15.06 -10.99
C ALA A 212 7.90 -16.16 -9.98
N ALA A 213 7.03 -16.30 -8.98
CA ALA A 213 7.17 -17.34 -7.97
C ALA A 213 5.82 -17.95 -7.61
N ILE A 214 5.84 -19.21 -7.17
CA ILE A 214 4.64 -19.94 -6.74
C ILE A 214 5.02 -21.02 -5.73
N ALA A 215 4.12 -21.31 -4.79
CA ALA A 215 4.22 -22.51 -3.95
C ALA A 215 3.97 -23.78 -4.78
N PHE A 216 4.66 -24.85 -4.43
CA PHE A 216 4.58 -26.15 -5.08
C PHE A 216 4.70 -27.25 -4.02
N ARG A 217 3.87 -28.29 -4.14
CA ARG A 217 3.78 -29.35 -3.13
C ARG A 217 3.50 -30.72 -3.74
N SER A 218 3.48 -31.75 -2.90
CA SER A 218 2.96 -33.06 -3.25
C SER A 218 2.29 -33.72 -2.05
N TYR A 219 1.34 -34.62 -2.31
CA TYR A 219 0.72 -35.51 -1.33
C TYR A 219 1.28 -36.95 -1.39
N TYR A 220 2.23 -37.22 -2.30
CA TYR A 220 2.91 -38.50 -2.41
C TYR A 220 4.42 -38.33 -2.46
N ALA A 221 5.14 -39.22 -1.79
CA ALA A 221 6.58 -39.30 -1.85
C ALA A 221 7.04 -39.67 -3.27
N GLY A 222 8.20 -39.15 -3.66
CA GLY A 222 8.81 -39.43 -4.96
C GLY A 222 9.44 -38.21 -5.60
N ASN A 223 10.00 -38.42 -6.80
CA ASN A 223 10.66 -37.36 -7.54
C ASN A 223 9.69 -36.69 -8.51
N THR A 224 9.66 -35.36 -8.49
CA THR A 224 8.93 -34.55 -9.46
C THR A 224 9.91 -33.78 -10.32
N VAL A 225 9.73 -33.79 -11.64
CA VAL A 225 10.48 -32.95 -12.57
C VAL A 225 9.57 -31.82 -13.04
N VAL A 226 10.00 -30.58 -12.83
CA VAL A 226 9.30 -29.37 -13.30
C VAL A 226 10.11 -28.74 -14.42
N GLU A 227 9.45 -28.32 -15.49
CA GLU A 227 10.01 -27.58 -16.61
C GLU A 227 9.44 -26.17 -16.67
N ALA A 228 10.31 -25.18 -16.86
CA ALA A 228 9.97 -23.81 -17.21
C ALA A 228 10.18 -23.59 -18.71
N SER A 229 9.17 -23.05 -19.39
CA SER A 229 9.23 -22.79 -20.84
C SER A 229 8.62 -21.44 -21.21
N SER A 230 9.15 -20.84 -22.27
CA SER A 230 8.64 -19.61 -22.88
C SER A 230 9.03 -19.59 -24.37
N PRO A 231 8.16 -19.14 -25.29
CA PRO A 231 8.50 -19.09 -26.71
C PRO A 231 9.79 -18.30 -26.99
N GLY A 232 10.72 -18.91 -27.72
CA GLY A 232 11.99 -18.28 -28.10
C GLY A 232 13.09 -18.32 -27.03
N LEU A 233 12.79 -18.77 -25.81
CA LEU A 233 13.78 -18.90 -24.73
C LEU A 233 14.17 -20.37 -24.50
N SER A 234 15.43 -20.60 -24.14
CA SER A 234 15.85 -21.92 -23.67
C SER A 234 15.14 -22.28 -22.36
N SER A 235 14.57 -23.49 -22.28
CA SER A 235 13.86 -23.98 -21.11
C SER A 235 14.81 -24.33 -19.95
N ALA A 236 14.25 -24.42 -18.75
CA ALA A 236 14.95 -24.91 -17.56
C ALA A 236 14.18 -26.06 -16.91
N ARG A 237 14.89 -27.00 -16.29
CA ARG A 237 14.29 -28.10 -15.52
C ARG A 237 14.86 -28.17 -14.13
N LEU A 238 14.04 -28.59 -13.19
CA LEU A 238 14.42 -28.85 -11.81
C LEU A 238 13.77 -30.14 -11.33
N THR A 239 14.53 -30.96 -10.61
CA THR A 239 14.01 -32.14 -9.92
C THR A 239 13.82 -31.82 -8.44
N LEU A 240 12.68 -32.22 -7.90
CA LEU A 240 12.30 -32.07 -6.50
C LEU A 240 12.03 -33.46 -5.90
N ARG A 241 12.54 -33.72 -4.70
CA ARG A 241 12.32 -34.96 -3.96
C ARG A 241 11.38 -34.72 -2.79
N PHE A 242 10.25 -35.42 -2.83
CA PHE A 242 9.24 -35.42 -1.79
C PHE A 242 9.35 -36.68 -0.92
N GLU A 243 9.18 -36.51 0.38
CA GLU A 243 9.27 -37.57 1.38
C GLU A 243 7.98 -37.71 2.19
N GLY A 244 7.60 -38.96 2.42
CA GLY A 244 6.35 -39.31 3.09
C GLY A 244 6.08 -40.80 3.01
N GLU A 245 5.02 -41.24 3.68
CA GLU A 245 4.71 -42.67 3.82
C GLU A 245 4.18 -43.30 2.53
N GLN A 246 3.50 -42.51 1.69
CA GLN A 246 2.83 -43.00 0.48
C GLN A 246 3.65 -42.65 -0.76
N ALA A 247 4.31 -43.64 -1.36
CA ALA A 247 5.02 -43.47 -2.62
C ALA A 247 4.06 -43.31 -3.80
N TYR A 248 4.36 -42.37 -4.68
CA TYR A 248 3.64 -42.18 -5.94
C TYR A 248 3.87 -43.35 -6.90
N GLN A 249 2.78 -43.81 -7.52
CA GLN A 249 2.80 -44.84 -8.56
C GLN A 249 2.02 -44.35 -9.78
N GLU A 250 2.73 -44.14 -10.90
CA GLU A 250 2.13 -43.67 -12.14
C GLU A 250 1.02 -44.61 -12.62
N GLY A 251 -0.14 -44.04 -12.97
CA GLY A 251 -1.31 -44.80 -13.40
C GLY A 251 -2.09 -45.51 -12.28
N VAL A 252 -1.61 -45.45 -11.03
CA VAL A 252 -2.27 -46.06 -9.86
C VAL A 252 -2.65 -45.00 -8.83
N SER A 253 -1.71 -44.14 -8.44
CA SER A 253 -1.98 -43.01 -7.56
C SER A 253 -2.94 -42.03 -8.25
N PRO A 254 -3.95 -41.52 -7.53
CA PRO A 254 -4.80 -40.43 -8.01
C PRO A 254 -3.98 -39.25 -8.55
N GLU A 255 -4.21 -38.91 -9.81
CA GLU A 255 -3.63 -37.72 -10.42
C GLU A 255 -4.36 -36.45 -9.98
N VAL A 256 -3.59 -35.37 -9.88
CA VAL A 256 -4.16 -34.05 -9.66
C VAL A 256 -5.01 -33.65 -10.87
N VAL A 257 -6.22 -33.17 -10.60
CA VAL A 257 -7.08 -32.61 -11.63
C VAL A 257 -6.67 -31.17 -11.96
N ASP A 258 -6.86 -30.77 -13.21
CA ASP A 258 -6.63 -29.39 -13.61
C ASP A 258 -7.58 -28.44 -12.89
N ARG A 259 -7.02 -27.34 -12.39
CA ARG A 259 -7.74 -26.29 -11.64
C ARG A 259 -7.46 -24.95 -12.32
N PRO A 260 -8.02 -24.70 -13.51
CA PRO A 260 -7.73 -23.48 -14.25
C PRO A 260 -8.10 -22.26 -13.40
N TYR A 261 -7.22 -21.25 -13.43
CA TYR A 261 -7.49 -20.00 -12.74
C TYR A 261 -8.71 -19.31 -13.36
N ILE A 262 -9.69 -19.00 -12.53
CA ILE A 262 -10.86 -18.21 -12.91
C ILE A 262 -10.72 -16.87 -12.19
N ARG A 263 -10.59 -15.80 -12.96
CA ARG A 263 -10.52 -14.46 -12.39
C ARG A 263 -11.82 -14.15 -11.68
N TYR A 264 -11.72 -13.82 -10.39
CA TYR A 264 -12.86 -13.28 -9.67
C TYR A 264 -13.19 -11.90 -10.22
N ILE A 265 -14.45 -11.73 -10.63
CA ILE A 265 -14.99 -10.44 -11.05
C ILE A 265 -16.05 -10.07 -10.01
N LYS A 266 -15.78 -9.01 -9.25
CA LYS A 266 -16.78 -8.45 -8.34
C LYS A 266 -17.93 -7.92 -9.19
N GLY A 267 -19.16 -8.31 -8.88
CA GLY A 267 -20.34 -7.74 -9.54
C GLY A 267 -20.35 -6.22 -9.33
N ILE A 268 -20.40 -5.47 -10.44
CA ILE A 268 -20.45 -4.00 -10.43
C ILE A 268 -21.86 -3.57 -10.00
N GLU A 269 -22.15 -3.64 -8.70
CA GLU A 269 -23.19 -2.78 -8.15
C GLU A 269 -22.56 -1.40 -8.02
N GLY A 270 -23.03 -0.45 -8.85
CA GLY A 270 -22.55 0.93 -8.82
C GLY A 270 -22.58 1.44 -7.38
N GLY A 271 -21.40 1.57 -6.78
CA GLY A 271 -21.26 1.70 -5.34
C GLY A 271 -22.13 2.81 -4.77
N GLU A 272 -22.63 2.60 -3.55
CA GLU A 272 -23.41 3.63 -2.87
C GLU A 272 -22.60 4.93 -2.75
N MET A 273 -23.31 6.06 -2.87
CA MET A 273 -22.73 7.37 -2.60
C MET A 273 -22.29 7.42 -1.14
N GLN A 274 -21.03 7.72 -0.88
CA GLN A 274 -20.46 7.81 0.46
C GLN A 274 -19.95 9.22 0.73
N THR A 275 -19.89 9.60 2.00
CA THR A 275 -19.35 10.89 2.46
C THR A 275 -18.07 10.66 3.26
N TYR A 276 -17.04 11.43 2.93
CA TYR A 276 -15.73 11.45 3.54
C TYR A 276 -15.44 12.87 4.05
N GLY A 277 -14.53 13.02 5.00
CA GLY A 277 -14.22 14.26 5.70
C GLY A 277 -14.08 14.00 7.18
N LEU A 278 -15.18 13.60 7.83
CA LEU A 278 -15.22 13.32 9.26
C LEU A 278 -14.20 12.26 9.67
N ASN A 279 -13.25 12.66 10.50
CA ASN A 279 -12.13 11.86 11.01
C ASN A 279 -11.26 11.21 9.92
N ASN A 280 -11.26 11.72 8.70
CA ASN A 280 -10.33 11.28 7.67
C ASN A 280 -8.95 11.97 7.82
N PRO A 281 -7.84 11.33 7.41
CA PRO A 281 -6.50 11.90 7.47
C PRO A 281 -6.37 13.25 6.76
N THR A 282 -5.60 14.16 7.37
CA THR A 282 -5.45 15.54 6.90
C THR A 282 -4.00 15.99 6.98
N PHE A 283 -3.56 16.79 6.01
CA PHE A 283 -2.20 17.30 5.96
C PHE A 283 -2.19 18.79 5.65
N ALA A 284 -1.24 19.53 6.18
CA ALA A 284 -1.08 20.94 5.84
C ALA A 284 0.39 21.33 5.74
N SER A 285 0.63 22.44 5.03
CA SER A 285 1.90 23.16 5.00
C SER A 285 2.42 23.51 6.40
N SER A 286 1.55 24.10 7.22
CA SER A 286 1.80 24.51 8.60
C SER A 286 0.50 24.58 9.38
N SER A 287 0.60 24.77 10.68
CA SER A 287 -0.54 25.02 11.56
C SER A 287 -0.18 26.00 12.66
N GLN A 288 -1.10 26.91 12.96
CA GLN A 288 -1.08 27.66 14.21
C GLN A 288 -1.29 26.71 15.40
N LYS A 289 -0.65 27.00 16.53
CA LYS A 289 -0.85 26.23 17.77
C LYS A 289 -2.34 26.20 18.13
N GLY A 290 -2.88 24.99 18.35
CA GLY A 290 -4.31 24.78 18.66
C GLY A 290 -5.22 24.66 17.44
N HIS A 291 -4.71 24.87 16.21
CA HIS A 291 -5.49 24.83 14.97
C HIS A 291 -4.92 23.80 13.99
N SER A 292 -4.84 22.54 14.45
CA SER A 292 -4.24 21.45 13.68
C SER A 292 -5.08 21.12 12.42
N PRO A 293 -4.50 20.45 11.40
CA PRO A 293 -5.22 20.19 10.15
C PRO A 293 -6.47 19.31 10.33
N GLY A 294 -6.48 18.44 11.34
CA GLY A 294 -7.60 17.53 11.58
C GLY A 294 -8.86 18.22 12.07
N LEU A 295 -8.75 19.47 12.56
CA LEU A 295 -9.89 20.29 12.96
C LEU A 295 -10.76 20.73 11.78
N ALA A 296 -10.25 20.69 10.54
CA ALA A 296 -11.07 20.94 9.36
C ALA A 296 -11.86 19.71 8.88
N ALA A 297 -11.89 18.66 9.72
CA ALA A 297 -12.33 17.32 9.40
C ALA A 297 -12.82 16.58 10.67
N ASP A 298 -13.19 17.30 11.74
CA ASP A 298 -13.59 16.72 13.02
C ASP A 298 -15.12 16.72 13.21
N GLY A 299 -15.87 17.39 12.33
CA GLY A 299 -17.32 17.49 12.38
C GLY A 299 -17.84 18.64 13.21
N ASP A 300 -16.97 19.45 13.83
CA ASP A 300 -17.32 20.63 14.62
C ASP A 300 -17.08 21.91 13.80
N GLU A 301 -18.17 22.60 13.44
CA GLU A 301 -18.09 23.81 12.62
C GLU A 301 -17.55 25.04 13.36
N GLU A 302 -17.44 24.99 14.69
CA GLU A 302 -16.83 26.04 15.51
C GLU A 302 -15.30 25.89 15.62
N SER A 303 -14.82 24.69 15.32
CA SER A 303 -13.41 24.29 15.25
C SER A 303 -12.85 24.60 13.85
N TYR A 304 -11.53 24.80 13.73
CA TYR A 304 -10.90 25.08 12.43
C TYR A 304 -9.40 24.84 12.39
N TRP A 305 -8.93 24.47 11.20
CA TRP A 305 -7.52 24.59 10.83
C TRP A 305 -7.18 26.03 10.45
N GLN A 306 -5.98 26.47 10.87
CA GLN A 306 -5.39 27.74 10.47
C GLN A 306 -3.88 27.54 10.25
N PRO A 307 -3.29 28.07 9.16
CA PRO A 307 -1.84 28.03 8.95
C PRO A 307 -1.09 28.95 9.93
N ALA A 308 0.23 28.79 10.04
CA ALA A 308 1.07 29.66 10.87
C ALA A 308 1.15 31.10 10.30
N ALA A 309 1.33 32.09 11.18
CA ALA A 309 1.17 33.53 10.90
C ALA A 309 2.17 34.18 9.91
N GLU A 310 3.02 33.38 9.25
CA GLU A 310 4.02 33.84 8.27
C GLU A 310 4.04 32.97 6.99
N GLU A 311 3.07 32.05 6.85
CA GLU A 311 2.97 31.17 5.69
C GLU A 311 2.20 31.84 4.53
N ASN A 312 2.95 32.39 3.57
CA ASN A 312 2.34 33.08 2.43
C ASN A 312 1.74 32.12 1.37
N SER A 313 2.12 30.83 1.40
CA SER A 313 1.62 29.81 0.48
C SER A 313 1.12 28.57 1.24
N ALA A 314 0.06 28.75 2.02
CA ALA A 314 -0.50 27.68 2.81
C ALA A 314 -1.28 26.67 1.96
N TYR A 315 -1.20 25.39 2.32
CA TYR A 315 -2.10 24.36 1.82
C TYR A 315 -2.68 23.51 2.95
N TRP A 316 -3.85 22.94 2.68
CA TRP A 316 -4.50 21.89 3.46
C TRP A 316 -4.99 20.78 2.53
N ILE A 317 -4.87 19.51 2.94
CA ILE A 317 -5.17 18.33 2.16
C ILE A 317 -6.03 17.38 2.99
N LEU A 318 -7.11 16.87 2.39
CA LEU A 318 -7.87 15.71 2.86
C LEU A 318 -7.45 14.46 2.10
N ASP A 319 -7.23 13.34 2.79
CA ASP A 319 -7.12 12.00 2.20
C ASP A 319 -8.41 11.21 2.50
N THR A 320 -9.13 10.79 1.47
CA THR A 320 -10.35 9.98 1.63
C THR A 320 -10.05 8.50 1.92
N GLU A 321 -8.77 8.12 1.97
CA GLU A 321 -8.22 6.76 2.18
C GLU A 321 -8.61 5.74 1.11
N ARG A 322 -9.54 6.11 0.23
CA ARG A 322 -10.04 5.32 -0.90
C ARG A 322 -10.06 6.18 -2.15
N GLY A 323 -9.77 5.55 -3.29
CA GLY A 323 -10.08 6.14 -4.58
C GLY A 323 -11.59 6.29 -4.75
N LEU A 324 -12.04 7.46 -5.18
CA LEU A 324 -13.43 7.81 -5.40
C LEU A 324 -13.63 8.30 -6.83
N TRP A 325 -14.78 7.95 -7.40
CA TRP A 325 -15.44 8.74 -8.43
C TRP A 325 -16.14 9.91 -7.74
N LEU A 326 -15.53 11.09 -7.84
CA LEU A 326 -15.95 12.31 -7.16
C LEU A 326 -17.33 12.77 -7.65
N HIS A 327 -18.19 13.17 -6.72
CA HIS A 327 -19.48 13.77 -7.00
C HIS A 327 -19.58 15.20 -6.45
N THR A 328 -19.11 15.44 -5.23
CA THR A 328 -19.21 16.76 -4.60
C THR A 328 -18.05 17.01 -3.65
N ILE A 329 -17.56 18.25 -3.64
CA ILE A 329 -16.71 18.79 -2.58
C ILE A 329 -17.47 19.93 -1.91
N THR A 330 -17.60 19.89 -0.59
CA THR A 330 -18.11 21.01 0.23
C THR A 330 -17.05 21.45 1.22
N ALA A 331 -16.93 22.75 1.43
CA ALA A 331 -16.10 23.30 2.49
C ALA A 331 -16.78 24.48 3.19
N ARG A 332 -16.50 24.65 4.47
CA ARG A 332 -16.92 25.78 5.31
C ARG A 332 -15.71 26.44 5.94
N PHE A 333 -15.70 27.76 5.94
CA PHE A 333 -14.79 28.58 6.72
C PHE A 333 -15.48 29.05 8.00
N ALA A 334 -14.73 29.16 9.11
CA ALA A 334 -15.26 29.61 10.40
C ALA A 334 -15.84 31.03 10.33
N GLU A 335 -15.24 31.86 9.46
CA GLU A 335 -15.70 33.21 9.16
C GLU A 335 -15.67 33.45 7.66
N LYS A 336 -16.32 34.53 7.22
CA LYS A 336 -16.24 34.98 5.84
C LYS A 336 -14.80 35.35 5.48
N VAL A 337 -14.22 34.62 4.53
CA VAL A 337 -12.86 34.86 4.03
C VAL A 337 -12.88 35.60 2.71
N ASN A 338 -11.88 36.48 2.52
CA ASN A 338 -11.58 37.16 1.26
C ASN A 338 -10.26 36.69 0.63
N CYS A 339 -9.64 35.66 1.19
CA CYS A 339 -8.36 35.13 0.72
C CYS A 339 -8.52 34.42 -0.64
N ARG A 340 -7.45 34.43 -1.44
CA ARG A 340 -7.38 33.72 -2.72
C ARG A 340 -7.06 32.25 -2.47
N PHE A 341 -7.82 31.35 -3.09
CA PHE A 341 -7.53 29.93 -2.99
C PHE A 341 -7.91 29.13 -4.23
N LYS A 342 -7.37 27.92 -4.32
CA LYS A 342 -7.65 26.92 -5.34
C LYS A 342 -8.03 25.61 -4.68
N ILE A 343 -8.89 24.85 -5.34
CA ILE A 343 -9.26 23.49 -4.96
C ILE A 343 -8.77 22.55 -6.05
N GLU A 344 -7.95 21.60 -5.65
CA GLU A 344 -7.30 20.63 -6.53
C GLU A 344 -7.59 19.21 -6.04
N ILE A 345 -7.61 18.25 -6.96
CA ILE A 345 -7.76 16.82 -6.65
C ILE A 345 -6.57 16.04 -7.17
N SER A 346 -6.30 14.89 -6.54
CA SER A 346 -5.24 13.98 -6.98
C SER A 346 -5.60 12.54 -6.64
N ALA A 347 -5.13 11.58 -7.45
CA ALA A 347 -5.22 10.15 -7.15
C ALA A 347 -3.97 9.63 -6.43
N ASP A 348 -2.82 10.29 -6.58
CA ASP A 348 -1.48 9.82 -6.17
C ASP A 348 -0.76 10.78 -5.20
N LYS A 349 -1.34 11.96 -4.93
CA LYS A 349 -0.76 13.08 -4.16
C LYS A 349 0.44 13.75 -4.83
N GLU A 350 0.78 13.36 -6.06
CA GLU A 350 1.89 13.91 -6.85
C GLU A 350 1.37 14.76 -8.01
N THR A 351 0.42 14.22 -8.77
CA THR A 351 -0.22 14.88 -9.91
C THR A 351 -1.53 15.52 -9.46
N TRP A 352 -1.62 16.84 -9.59
CA TRP A 352 -2.77 17.62 -9.11
C TRP A 352 -3.57 18.22 -10.27
N GLN A 353 -4.89 18.04 -10.23
CA GLN A 353 -5.84 18.62 -11.19
C GLN A 353 -6.66 19.73 -10.52
N LEU A 354 -6.65 20.93 -11.11
CA LEU A 354 -7.48 22.05 -10.66
C LEU A 354 -8.97 21.78 -10.94
N VAL A 355 -9.82 21.93 -9.92
CA VAL A 355 -11.28 21.75 -10.00
C VAL A 355 -12.09 22.94 -9.51
N GLY A 356 -11.47 23.86 -8.79
CA GLY A 356 -12.06 25.15 -8.43
C GLY A 356 -10.99 26.23 -8.31
N ASP A 357 -11.23 27.39 -8.91
CA ASP A 357 -10.32 28.53 -8.87
C ASP A 357 -11.03 29.76 -8.31
N TYR A 358 -10.60 30.20 -7.13
CA TYR A 358 -11.11 31.38 -6.44
C TYR A 358 -10.06 32.48 -6.33
N SER A 359 -9.01 32.43 -7.17
CA SER A 359 -7.90 33.41 -7.14
C SER A 359 -8.31 34.81 -7.60
N THR A 360 -9.37 34.94 -8.38
CA THR A 360 -9.86 36.22 -8.94
C THR A 360 -11.27 36.58 -8.47
N THR A 361 -11.86 35.77 -7.58
CA THR A 361 -13.24 35.99 -7.14
C THR A 361 -13.34 37.23 -6.25
N THR A 362 -14.22 38.17 -6.61
CA THR A 362 -14.52 39.34 -5.80
C THR A 362 -15.71 39.04 -4.88
N GLY A 363 -15.47 39.01 -3.57
CA GLY A 363 -16.52 38.82 -2.55
C GLY A 363 -16.15 37.81 -1.48
N GLU A 364 -16.67 38.02 -0.28
CA GLU A 364 -16.47 37.13 0.86
C GLU A 364 -17.10 35.74 0.63
N LYS A 365 -16.40 34.69 1.06
CA LYS A 365 -16.87 33.30 1.02
C LYS A 365 -16.89 32.71 2.41
N GLN A 366 -17.96 32.00 2.74
CA GLN A 366 -18.04 31.19 3.96
C GLN A 366 -18.22 29.72 3.60
N ASP A 367 -19.14 29.44 2.66
CA ASP A 367 -19.36 28.08 2.15
C ASP A 367 -18.92 27.96 0.69
N VAL A 368 -18.34 26.80 0.37
CA VAL A 368 -17.97 26.39 -0.98
C VAL A 368 -18.64 25.06 -1.29
N ARG A 369 -19.23 24.95 -2.47
CA ARG A 369 -19.75 23.69 -3.00
C ARG A 369 -19.38 23.56 -4.48
N LEU A 370 -18.68 22.49 -4.80
CA LEU A 370 -18.40 22.06 -6.17
C LEU A 370 -19.13 20.74 -6.42
N SER A 371 -19.92 20.68 -7.49
CA SER A 371 -20.61 19.46 -7.94
C SER A 371 -20.08 19.05 -9.30
N PHE A 372 -19.89 17.76 -9.52
CA PHE A 372 -19.30 17.22 -10.74
C PHE A 372 -20.28 16.28 -11.43
N GLU A 373 -20.61 16.58 -12.68
CA GLU A 373 -21.45 15.73 -13.52
C GLU A 373 -20.65 14.62 -14.21
N GLN A 374 -19.37 14.87 -14.49
CA GLN A 374 -18.46 13.91 -15.09
C GLN A 374 -17.65 13.19 -14.00
N PRO A 375 -17.40 11.87 -14.14
CA PRO A 375 -16.66 11.11 -13.16
C PRO A 375 -15.18 11.55 -13.14
N LEU A 376 -14.74 12.14 -12.04
CA LEU A 376 -13.34 12.45 -11.76
C LEU A 376 -12.80 11.45 -10.73
N LYS A 377 -11.73 10.71 -11.06
CA LYS A 377 -11.08 9.80 -10.11
C LYS A 377 -10.15 10.59 -9.18
N MET A 378 -10.28 10.42 -7.87
CA MET A 378 -9.44 11.09 -6.88
C MET A 378 -9.38 10.32 -5.57
N ARG A 379 -8.39 10.65 -4.74
CA ARG A 379 -8.28 10.23 -3.33
C ARG A 379 -7.97 11.43 -2.42
N PHE A 380 -7.31 12.44 -2.96
CA PHE A 380 -6.90 13.63 -2.22
C PHE A 380 -7.64 14.86 -2.73
N VAL A 381 -8.04 15.74 -1.80
CA VAL A 381 -8.44 17.13 -2.10
C VAL A 381 -7.44 18.07 -1.46
N ARG A 382 -6.95 19.06 -2.20
CA ARG A 382 -6.08 20.12 -1.69
C ARG A 382 -6.76 21.48 -1.82
N PHE A 383 -6.77 22.23 -0.73
CA PHE A 383 -7.00 23.66 -0.72
C PHE A 383 -5.65 24.36 -0.67
N SER A 384 -5.34 25.14 -1.70
CA SER A 384 -4.11 25.93 -1.81
C SER A 384 -4.44 27.40 -1.68
N PHE A 385 -3.91 28.08 -0.67
CA PHE A 385 -4.16 29.47 -0.34
C PHE A 385 -2.98 30.35 -0.74
N SER A 386 -3.26 31.54 -1.25
CA SER A 386 -2.26 32.57 -1.52
C SER A 386 -2.60 33.80 -0.69
N MET A 387 -1.68 34.18 0.20
CA MET A 387 -1.88 35.27 1.14
C MET A 387 -1.17 36.53 0.63
N ASP A 388 -1.95 37.60 0.42
CA ASP A 388 -1.42 38.94 0.17
C ASP A 388 -1.42 39.75 1.48
N GLU A 389 -0.59 40.80 1.55
CA GLU A 389 -0.54 41.73 2.68
C GLU A 389 -1.94 42.30 3.00
N GLY A 390 -2.45 42.08 4.22
CA GLY A 390 -3.80 42.48 4.64
C GLY A 390 -4.92 41.46 4.40
N SER A 391 -4.62 40.26 3.88
CA SER A 391 -5.60 39.17 3.74
C SER A 391 -6.04 38.63 5.12
N ILE A 392 -7.32 38.25 5.25
CA ILE A 392 -7.78 37.49 6.42
C ILE A 392 -7.26 36.05 6.27
N TRP A 393 -6.61 35.55 7.32
CA TRP A 393 -6.08 34.19 7.35
C TRP A 393 -7.19 33.15 7.16
N PRO A 394 -7.00 32.12 6.31
CA PRO A 394 -8.00 31.09 6.11
C PRO A 394 -8.18 30.30 7.41
N ARG A 395 -9.42 30.27 7.89
CA ARG A 395 -9.88 29.42 9.00
C ARG A 395 -10.83 28.39 8.42
N LEU A 396 -10.28 27.27 7.96
CA LEU A 396 -11.05 26.20 7.32
C LEU A 396 -11.68 25.34 8.42
N ALA A 397 -13.00 25.39 8.54
CA ALA A 397 -13.74 24.73 9.60
C ALA A 397 -14.10 23.29 9.25
N GLU A 398 -14.58 23.04 8.03
CA GLU A 398 -15.01 21.69 7.65
C GLU A 398 -14.81 21.47 6.15
N VAL A 399 -14.31 20.29 5.76
CA VAL A 399 -14.30 19.83 4.37
C VAL A 399 -14.91 18.44 4.29
N ARG A 400 -15.85 18.28 3.34
CA ARG A 400 -16.48 16.99 3.05
C ARG A 400 -16.43 16.68 1.57
N VAL A 401 -16.26 15.41 1.27
CA VAL A 401 -16.20 14.87 -0.09
C VAL A 401 -17.26 13.80 -0.21
N GLN A 402 -18.07 13.87 -1.27
CA GLN A 402 -19.00 12.82 -1.62
C GLN A 402 -18.60 12.16 -2.93
N GLY A 403 -18.63 10.84 -2.97
CA GLY A 403 -18.27 10.06 -4.14
C GLY A 403 -18.62 8.60 -3.98
N ARG A 404 -18.50 7.86 -5.08
CA ARG A 404 -18.61 6.40 -5.09
C ARG A 404 -17.21 5.81 -5.10
N VAL A 405 -16.98 4.72 -4.38
CA VAL A 405 -15.66 4.05 -4.40
C VAL A 405 -15.30 3.66 -5.84
N ALA A 406 -14.13 4.08 -6.28
CA ALA A 406 -13.56 3.72 -7.57
C ALA A 406 -12.72 2.45 -7.42
N ASP A 407 -12.75 1.59 -8.45
CA ASP A 407 -12.00 0.34 -8.50
C ASP A 407 -10.48 0.53 -8.65
#